data_AF-A0A1I1FUQ9-F1
#
_entry.id   AF-A0A1I1FUQ9-F1
#
_cell.length_a   1.000
_cell.length_b   1.000
_cell.length_c   1.000
_cell.angle_alpha   90.00
_cell.angle_beta   90.00
_cell.angle_gamma   90.00
#
_symmetry.space_group_name_H-M   'P 1'
#
loop_
_entity.id
_entity.type
_entity.pdbx_description
1 polymer ?
#
loop_
_entity_poly.entity_id
_entity_poly.type
_entity_poly.pdbx_seq_one_letter_code
_entity_poly.pdbx_strand_id
1 'polypeptide(L)'
;MKYLKWLNLIPLIMFFIVDKLRGTLISKYLLIIIIVLGVMNMLIAKGMKEYCISSLMLVVSTAAGMILYTYYYYYFVSAGPETPIFGAAIMMVYGFIALVVAAVGTFVVVIKDRVAEKRASRTIDE
;
A
#
# COMPACT_ATOMS: atom_id res chain seq x y z
N MET A 1 8.00 12.27 -9.15
CA MET A 1 6.85 11.32 -9.16
C MET A 1 7.14 9.98 -9.81
N LYS A 2 8.05 9.87 -10.80
CA LYS A 2 8.43 8.57 -11.39
C LYS A 2 8.86 7.57 -10.31
N TYR A 3 9.66 8.00 -9.32
CA TYR A 3 10.20 7.17 -8.23
C TYR A 3 9.18 6.75 -7.16
N LEU A 4 8.14 7.55 -6.86
CA LEU A 4 7.15 7.20 -5.84
C LEU A 4 6.32 5.97 -6.23
N LYS A 5 6.02 5.84 -7.52
CA LYS A 5 5.34 4.67 -8.07
C LYS A 5 6.15 3.38 -7.84
N TRP A 6 7.47 3.46 -8.00
CA TRP A 6 8.36 2.33 -7.76
C TRP A 6 8.51 2.01 -6.27
N LEU A 7 8.46 3.01 -5.38
CA LEU A 7 8.47 2.80 -3.93
C LEU A 7 7.25 2.00 -3.45
N ASN A 8 6.09 2.17 -4.10
CA ASN A 8 4.89 1.37 -3.78
C ASN A 8 5.03 -0.12 -4.13
N LEU A 9 6.10 -0.55 -4.81
CA LEU A 9 6.41 -1.96 -5.07
C LEU A 9 7.25 -2.59 -3.96
N ILE A 10 7.74 -1.81 -2.98
CA ILE A 10 8.52 -2.32 -1.85
C ILE A 10 7.84 -3.51 -1.16
N PRO A 11 6.52 -3.45 -0.84
CA PRO A 11 5.85 -4.57 -0.18
C PRO A 11 6.00 -5.90 -0.92
N LEU A 12 6.12 -5.89 -2.25
CA LEU A 12 6.23 -7.10 -3.08
C LEU A 12 7.39 -8.02 -2.65
N ILE A 13 8.54 -7.43 -2.30
CA ILE A 13 9.77 -8.17 -1.96
C ILE A 13 9.92 -8.26 -0.43
N MET A 14 9.40 -7.28 0.31
CA MET A 14 9.67 -7.16 1.74
C MET A 14 9.06 -8.28 2.57
N PHE A 15 7.96 -8.90 2.11
CA PHE A 15 7.39 -10.09 2.78
C PHE A 15 8.40 -11.23 2.91
N PHE A 16 9.22 -11.48 1.88
CA PHE A 16 10.25 -12.52 1.90
C PHE A 16 11.41 -12.18 2.84
N ILE A 17 11.84 -10.93 2.84
CA ILE A 17 12.98 -10.46 3.67
C ILE A 17 12.61 -10.52 5.15
N VAL A 18 11.41 -10.07 5.50
CA VAL A 18 10.97 -9.98 6.89
C VAL A 18 10.80 -11.36 7.51
N ASP A 19 10.28 -12.33 6.76
CA ASP A 19 10.20 -13.72 7.21
C ASP A 19 11.59 -14.29 7.52
N LYS A 20 12.55 -14.17 6.60
CA LYS A 20 13.93 -14.64 6.82
C LYS A 20 14.63 -13.96 8.00
N LEU A 21 14.32 -12.70 8.29
CA LEU A 21 14.94 -11.96 9.38
C LEU A 21 14.32 -12.23 10.75
N ARG A 22 13.05 -12.61 10.84
CA ARG A 22 12.34 -12.67 12.14
C ARG A 22 11.57 -13.96 12.42
N GLY A 23 11.31 -14.80 11.41
CA GLY A 23 10.50 -16.01 11.56
C GLY A 23 9.06 -15.75 12.01
N THR A 24 8.54 -14.54 11.78
CA THR A 24 7.17 -14.14 12.17
C THR A 24 6.31 -13.91 10.94
N LEU A 25 5.16 -14.59 10.88
CA LEU A 25 4.17 -14.46 9.80
C LEU A 25 3.51 -13.07 9.71
N ILE A 26 3.34 -12.38 10.84
CA ILE A 26 2.80 -11.01 10.89
C ILE A 26 3.87 -10.07 11.46
N SER A 27 4.30 -9.11 10.63
CA SER A 27 5.31 -8.14 11.00
C SER A 27 4.73 -6.74 11.10
N LYS A 28 4.89 -6.16 12.30
CA LYS A 28 4.53 -4.77 12.59
C LYS A 28 5.25 -3.78 11.65
N TYR A 29 6.43 -4.13 11.15
CA TYR A 29 7.22 -3.27 10.27
C TYR A 29 6.59 -3.12 8.89
N LEU A 30 6.09 -4.23 8.32
CA LEU A 30 5.39 -4.21 7.03
C LEU A 30 4.11 -3.37 7.10
N LEU A 31 3.38 -3.46 8.22
CA LEU A 31 2.23 -2.60 8.50
C LEU A 31 2.61 -1.12 8.47
N ILE A 32 3.65 -0.75 9.23
CA ILE A 32 4.12 0.64 9.30
C ILE A 32 4.54 1.13 7.92
N ILE A 33 5.23 0.31 7.14
CA ILE A 33 5.71 0.69 5.80
C ILE A 33 4.55 0.93 4.83
N ILE A 34 3.53 0.08 4.83
CA ILE A 34 2.33 0.27 4.01
C ILE A 34 1.64 1.58 4.38
N ILE A 35 1.50 1.86 5.68
CA ILE A 35 0.89 3.10 6.17
C ILE A 35 1.71 4.32 5.72
N VAL A 36 3.03 4.30 5.94
CA VAL A 36 3.93 5.40 5.56
C VAL A 36 3.89 5.65 4.06
N LEU A 37 3.96 4.60 3.23
CA LEU A 37 3.86 4.73 1.77
C LEU A 37 2.51 5.30 1.34
N GLY A 38 1.42 4.87 1.96
CA GLY A 38 0.08 5.42 1.70
C GLY A 38 -0.04 6.90 2.10
N VAL A 39 0.54 7.29 3.24
CA VAL A 39 0.66 8.70 3.67
C VAL A 39 1.50 9.51 2.68
N MET A 40 2.63 8.96 2.21
CA MET A 40 3.46 9.64 1.21
C MET A 40 2.71 9.83 -0.11
N ASN A 41 1.91 8.84 -0.53
CA ASN A 41 1.08 8.95 -1.74
C ASN A 41 0.11 10.14 -1.64
N MET A 42 -0.57 10.36 -0.51
CA MET A 42 -1.51 11.48 -0.36
C MET A 42 -0.82 12.85 -0.30
N LEU A 43 0.36 12.94 0.32
CA LEU A 43 1.08 14.20 0.48
C LEU A 43 1.70 14.67 -0.85
N ILE A 44 2.29 13.73 -1.59
CA ILE A 44 3.11 14.03 -2.78
C ILE A 44 2.27 14.10 -4.06
N ALA A 45 1.11 13.45 -4.13
CA ALA A 45 0.26 13.49 -5.31
C ALA A 45 -0.16 14.93 -5.66
N LYS A 46 -0.04 15.29 -6.95
CA LYS A 46 -0.45 16.60 -7.47
C LYS A 46 -1.92 16.64 -7.88
N GLY A 47 -2.59 15.49 -7.93
CA GLY A 47 -4.03 15.40 -8.18
C GLY A 47 -4.56 13.97 -8.04
N MET A 48 -5.89 13.85 -8.09
CA MET A 48 -6.61 12.58 -7.86
C MET A 48 -6.14 11.41 -8.73
N LYS A 49 -5.87 11.63 -10.01
CA LYS A 49 -5.46 10.56 -10.94
C LYS A 49 -4.14 9.92 -10.50
N GLU A 50 -3.16 10.73 -10.10
CA GLU A 50 -1.85 10.25 -9.69
C GLU A 50 -1.90 9.56 -8.33
N TYR A 51 -2.69 10.11 -7.41
CA TYR A 51 -2.96 9.50 -6.11
C TYR A 51 -3.58 8.11 -6.27
N CYS A 52 -4.61 8.00 -7.11
CA CYS A 52 -5.33 6.75 -7.32
C CYS A 52 -4.42 5.67 -7.93
N ILE A 53 -3.62 6.03 -8.95
CA ILE A 53 -2.65 5.08 -9.55
C ILE A 53 -1.60 4.61 -8.53
N SER A 54 -1.08 5.53 -7.71
CA SER A 54 -0.04 5.19 -6.73
C SER A 54 -0.58 4.32 -5.59
N SER A 55 -1.77 4.65 -5.10
CA SER A 55 -2.46 3.87 -4.07
C SER A 55 -2.89 2.50 -4.58
N LEU A 56 -3.38 2.40 -5.82
CA LEU A 56 -3.70 1.12 -6.46
C LEU A 56 -2.45 0.25 -6.61
N MET A 57 -1.32 0.83 -7.00
CA MET A 57 -0.04 0.12 -7.04
C MET A 57 0.37 -0.43 -5.66
N LEU A 58 0.20 0.36 -4.60
CA LEU A 58 0.51 -0.08 -3.24
C LEU A 58 -0.38 -1.26 -2.80
N VAL A 59 -1.67 -1.19 -3.09
CA VAL A 59 -2.64 -2.28 -2.79
C VAL A 59 -2.28 -3.53 -3.57
N VAL A 60 -2.05 -3.41 -4.89
CA VAL A 60 -1.68 -4.54 -5.75
C VAL A 60 -0.34 -5.14 -5.32
N SER A 61 0.65 -4.33 -5.00
CA SER A 61 1.95 -4.81 -4.51
C SER A 61 1.82 -5.58 -3.19
N THR A 62 0.97 -5.09 -2.28
CA THR A 62 0.71 -5.75 -1.00
C THR A 62 0.03 -7.10 -1.21
N ALA A 63 -1.03 -7.14 -2.03
CA ALA A 63 -1.76 -8.37 -2.32
C ALA A 63 -0.88 -9.38 -3.06
N ALA A 64 -0.23 -8.96 -4.15
CA ALA A 64 0.64 -9.82 -4.95
C ALA A 64 1.84 -10.33 -4.13
N GLY A 65 2.45 -9.48 -3.31
CA GLY A 65 3.56 -9.86 -2.43
C GLY A 65 3.16 -10.96 -1.45
N MET A 66 1.97 -10.83 -0.84
CA MET A 66 1.40 -11.85 0.04
C MET A 66 1.07 -13.15 -0.69
N ILE A 67 0.48 -13.09 -1.90
CA ILE A 67 0.19 -14.30 -2.70
C ILE A 67 1.49 -15.04 -3.02
N LEU A 68 2.47 -14.33 -3.56
CA LEU A 68 3.76 -14.90 -3.95
C LEU A 68 4.50 -15.48 -2.73
N TYR A 69 4.49 -14.77 -1.61
CA TYR A 69 5.09 -15.25 -0.36
C TYR A 69 4.39 -16.49 0.16
N THR A 70 3.05 -16.50 0.20
CA THR A 70 2.27 -17.66 0.65
C THR A 70 2.53 -18.88 -0.23
N TYR A 71 2.57 -18.68 -1.54
CA TYR A 71 2.89 -19.73 -2.51
C TYR A 71 4.31 -20.26 -2.29
N TYR A 72 5.31 -19.38 -2.18
CA TYR A 72 6.68 -19.78 -1.86
C TYR A 72 6.76 -20.58 -0.54
N TYR A 73 6.11 -20.10 0.51
CA TYR A 73 6.13 -20.75 1.82
C TYR A 73 5.48 -22.14 1.76
N TYR A 74 4.36 -22.28 1.03
CA TYR A 74 3.69 -23.56 0.84
C TYR A 74 4.55 -24.59 0.11
N TYR A 75 5.20 -24.21 -0.99
CA TYR A 75 5.97 -25.15 -1.81
C TYR A 75 7.37 -25.46 -1.27
N PHE A 76 8.00 -24.51 -0.56
CA PHE A 76 9.43 -24.62 -0.19
C PHE A 76 9.70 -24.69 1.33
N VAL A 77 8.71 -24.40 2.18
CA VAL A 77 8.89 -24.37 3.65
C VAL A 77 7.93 -25.33 4.35
N SER A 78 6.62 -25.20 4.12
CA SER A 78 5.60 -26.03 4.77
C SER A 78 4.39 -26.25 3.86
N ALA A 79 4.30 -27.45 3.29
CA ALA A 79 3.20 -27.90 2.43
C ALA A 79 1.92 -28.28 3.20
N GLY A 80 1.74 -27.74 4.41
CA GLY A 80 0.52 -27.92 5.20
C GLY A 80 -0.67 -27.24 4.55
N PRO A 81 -1.86 -27.87 4.49
CA PRO A 81 -3.07 -27.26 3.92
C PRO A 81 -3.52 -25.99 4.67
N GLU A 82 -3.07 -25.78 5.90
CA GLU A 82 -3.29 -24.58 6.70
C GLU A 82 -2.53 -23.34 6.19
N THR A 83 -1.38 -23.52 5.54
CA THR A 83 -0.53 -22.42 5.03
C THR A 83 -1.28 -21.44 4.11
N PRO A 84 -2.01 -21.88 3.06
CA PRO A 84 -2.77 -20.97 2.21
C PRO A 84 -3.92 -20.26 2.96
N ILE A 85 -4.53 -20.91 3.96
CA ILE A 85 -5.59 -20.32 4.78
C ILE A 85 -5.03 -19.18 5.63
N PHE A 86 -3.90 -19.41 6.31
CA PHE A 86 -3.21 -18.36 7.06
C PHE A 86 -2.70 -17.24 6.15
N GLY A 87 -2.17 -17.56 4.98
CA GLY A 87 -1.74 -16.56 3.99
C GLY A 87 -2.89 -15.65 3.53
N ALA A 88 -4.06 -16.23 3.25
CA ALA A 88 -5.26 -15.48 2.89
C ALA A 88 -5.77 -14.59 4.05
N ALA A 89 -5.78 -15.11 5.28
CA ALA A 89 -6.16 -14.34 6.47
C ALA A 89 -5.24 -13.13 6.69
N ILE A 90 -3.93 -13.34 6.57
CA ILE A 90 -2.93 -12.28 6.71
C ILE A 90 -3.05 -11.26 5.57
N MET A 91 -3.29 -11.71 4.34
CA MET A 91 -3.54 -10.82 3.21
C MET A 91 -4.77 -9.94 3.44
N MET A 92 -5.85 -10.47 4.00
CA MET A 92 -7.02 -9.66 4.35
C MET A 92 -6.65 -8.54 5.33
N VAL A 93 -5.81 -8.79 6.34
CA VAL A 93 -5.38 -7.76 7.29
C VAL A 93 -4.56 -6.65 6.61
N TYR A 94 -3.50 -7.01 5.88
CA TYR A 94 -2.64 -6.01 5.22
C TYR A 94 -3.37 -5.29 4.08
N GLY A 95 -4.14 -6.03 3.28
CA GLY A 95 -4.94 -5.50 2.18
C GLY A 95 -6.03 -4.55 2.67
N PHE A 96 -6.73 -4.91 3.75
CA PHE A 96 -7.72 -4.04 4.37
C PHE A 96 -7.10 -2.73 4.85
N ILE A 97 -5.92 -2.79 5.48
CA ILE A 97 -5.22 -1.59 5.95
C ILE A 97 -4.75 -0.72 4.78
N ALA A 98 -4.20 -1.33 3.72
CA ALA A 98 -3.83 -0.59 2.51
C ALA A 98 -5.05 0.11 1.88
N LEU A 99 -6.21 -0.56 1.85
CA LEU A 99 -7.47 0.02 1.37
C LEU A 99 -7.97 1.15 2.26
N VAL A 100 -7.93 1.01 3.58
CA VAL A 100 -8.33 2.07 4.52
C VAL A 100 -7.47 3.31 4.33
N VAL A 101 -6.14 3.13 4.23
CA VAL A 101 -5.22 4.26 3.99
C VAL A 101 -5.47 4.91 2.62
N ALA A 102 -5.75 4.11 1.59
CA ALA A 102 -6.12 4.62 0.27
C ALA A 102 -7.47 5.38 0.27
N ALA A 103 -8.45 4.91 1.03
CA ALA A 103 -9.74 5.57 1.17
C ALA A 103 -9.58 6.92 1.89
N VAL A 104 -8.88 6.95 3.02
CA VAL A 104 -8.62 8.18 3.78
C VAL A 104 -7.86 9.20 2.94
N GLY A 105 -6.80 8.79 2.24
CA GLY A 105 -6.06 9.72 1.41
C GLY A 105 -6.84 10.22 0.19
N THR A 106 -7.82 9.46 -0.32
CA THR A 106 -8.76 9.95 -1.35
C THR A 106 -9.49 11.18 -0.86
N PHE A 107 -10.05 11.16 0.36
CA PHE A 107 -10.73 12.32 0.96
C PHE A 107 -9.78 13.51 1.10
N VAL A 108 -8.55 13.28 1.57
CA VAL A 108 -7.55 14.35 1.75
C VAL A 108 -7.18 15.01 0.43
N VAL A 109 -6.95 14.24 -0.64
CA VAL A 109 -6.58 14.78 -1.95
C VAL A 109 -7.75 15.54 -2.58
N VAL A 110 -8.98 15.04 -2.46
CA VAL A 110 -10.19 15.77 -2.92
C VAL A 110 -10.30 17.14 -2.24
N ILE A 111 -10.07 17.22 -0.92
CA ILE A 111 -10.11 18.49 -0.19
C ILE A 111 -8.97 19.40 -0.67
N LYS A 112 -7.74 18.89 -0.83
CA LYS A 112 -6.61 19.66 -1.37
C LYS A 112 -6.92 20.26 -2.74
N ASP A 113 -7.46 19.45 -3.65
CA ASP A 113 -7.77 19.89 -5.02
C ASP A 113 -8.84 21.00 -5.00
N ARG A 114 -9.91 20.84 -4.20
CA ARG A 114 -10.95 21.87 -4.05
C ARG A 114 -10.44 23.17 -3.42
N VAL A 115 -9.52 23.09 -2.46
CA VAL A 115 -8.92 24.27 -1.82
C VAL A 115 -7.99 25.00 -2.79
N ALA A 116 -7.23 24.26 -3.60
CA ALA A 116 -6.37 24.84 -4.63
C ALA A 116 -7.20 25.57 -5.71
N GLU A 117 -8.30 24.98 -6.15
CA GLU A 117 -9.22 25.57 -7.12
C GLU A 117 -9.86 26.86 -6.59
N LYS A 118 -10.35 26.85 -5.34
CA LYS A 118 -10.89 28.06 -4.68
C LYS A 118 -9.86 29.18 -4.49
N ARG A 119 -8.58 28.84 -4.30
CA ARG A 119 -7.52 29.85 -4.20
C ARG A 119 -7.23 30.46 -5.56
N ALA A 120 -7.12 29.62 -6.60
CA ALA A 120 -6.86 30.08 -7.95
C ALA A 120 -7.96 31.00 -8.49
N SER A 121 -9.24 30.71 -8.20
CA SER A 121 -10.34 31.59 -8.62
C SER A 121 -10.28 32.97 -7.95
N ARG A 122 -9.92 33.04 -6.66
CA ARG A 122 -9.79 34.32 -5.94
C ARG A 122 -8.66 35.21 -6.45
N THR A 123 -7.56 34.63 -6.95
CA THR A 123 -6.43 35.41 -7.48
C THR A 123 -6.70 35.98 -8.87
N ILE A 124 -7.73 35.50 -9.58
CA ILE A 124 -8.14 36.03 -10.90
C ILE A 124 -9.10 37.23 -10.75
N ASP A 125 -9.81 37.29 -9.61
CA ASP A 125 -10.78 38.35 -9.29
C ASP A 125 -10.14 39.58 -8.60
N GLU A 126 -8.83 39.54 -8.28
CA GLU A 126 -8.02 40.66 -7.73
C GLU A 126 -7.15 41.30 -8.81
#